data_AF-A0A1I5FQ73-F1
#
_entry.id   AF-A0A1I5FQ73-F1
#
_cell.length_a   1.000
_cell.length_b   1.000
_cell.length_c   1.000
_cell.angle_alpha   90.00
_cell.angle_beta   90.00
_cell.angle_gamma   90.00
#
_symmetry.space_group_name_H-M   'P 1'
#
loop_
_entity.id
_entity.type
_entity.pdbx_description
1 polymer ?
#
loop_
_entity_poly.entity_id
_entity_poly.type
_entity_poly.pdbx_seq_one_letter_code
_entity_poly.pdbx_strand_id
1 'polypeptide(L)'
;MASAAKGSDQLGELDQVTRAAIGPRRVGGIYRSGYRDCQYRVEEVLTGEAAWAVIPFSDFALVEVDLTGPRAGRSRVHCTAWDSRRDEIVEMPEHHRR
;
A
#
# COMPACT_ATOMS: atom_id res chain seq x y z
N MET A 1 15.55 2.37 -22.33
CA MET A 1 14.75 1.13 -22.40
C MET A 1 13.86 1.10 -21.17
N ALA A 2 12.62 1.55 -21.30
CA ALA A 2 11.64 1.61 -20.21
C ALA A 2 11.03 0.22 -19.99
N SER A 3 11.00 -0.25 -18.74
CA SER A 3 10.12 -1.35 -18.36
C SER A 3 9.24 -0.85 -17.21
N ALA A 4 8.03 -0.44 -17.57
CA ALA A 4 6.97 -0.18 -16.62
C ALA A 4 6.61 -1.53 -15.97
N ALA A 5 6.92 -1.68 -14.68
CA ALA A 5 6.43 -2.79 -13.90
C ALA A 5 4.90 -2.75 -13.93
N LYS A 6 4.32 -3.68 -14.68
CA LYS A 6 2.88 -3.81 -14.86
C LYS A 6 2.26 -4.12 -13.50
N GLY A 7 1.42 -3.19 -13.02
CA GLY A 7 0.47 -3.45 -11.95
C GLY A 7 -0.36 -4.68 -12.30
N SER A 8 -0.03 -5.79 -11.65
CA SER A 8 -0.89 -6.95 -11.55
C SER A 8 -1.19 -7.12 -10.07
N ASP A 9 -2.43 -7.50 -9.76
CA ASP A 9 -2.95 -7.72 -8.42
C ASP A 9 -2.23 -8.92 -7.77
N GLN A 10 -0.95 -8.73 -7.41
CA GLN A 10 -0.01 -9.76 -6.94
C GLN A 10 -0.35 -10.33 -5.55
N LEU A 11 -1.45 -9.89 -4.94
CA LEU A 11 -1.83 -10.33 -3.61
C LEU A 11 -2.41 -11.75 -3.57
N GLY A 12 -2.67 -12.36 -4.73
CA GLY A 12 -3.24 -13.70 -4.85
C GLY A 12 -2.35 -14.83 -4.32
N GLU A 13 -1.03 -14.67 -4.38
CA GLU A 13 -0.03 -15.68 -3.98
C GLU A 13 0.51 -15.47 -2.56
N LEU A 14 0.11 -14.40 -1.88
CA LEU A 14 0.56 -14.11 -0.52
C LEU A 14 -0.08 -15.05 0.50
N ASP A 15 0.70 -15.38 1.53
CA ASP A 15 0.19 -16.04 2.71
C ASP A 15 -0.93 -15.22 3.37
N GLN A 16 -1.78 -15.90 4.14
CA GLN A 16 -2.98 -15.31 4.72
C GLN A 16 -2.65 -14.13 5.66
N VAL A 17 -1.54 -14.18 6.38
CA VAL A 17 -1.16 -13.15 7.36
C VAL A 17 -0.71 -11.89 6.64
N THR A 18 0.17 -12.01 5.65
CA THR A 18 0.63 -10.87 4.84
C THR A 18 -0.53 -10.22 4.09
N ARG A 19 -1.43 -11.02 3.51
CA ARG A 19 -2.64 -10.52 2.84
C ARG A 19 -3.55 -9.76 3.79
N ALA A 20 -3.79 -10.29 4.99
CA ALA A 20 -4.60 -9.62 6.01
C ALA A 20 -3.94 -8.33 6.51
N ALA A 21 -2.61 -8.32 6.66
CA ALA A 21 -1.85 -7.15 7.06
C ALA A 21 -1.92 -6.03 6.00
N ILE A 22 -1.79 -6.36 4.72
CA ILE A 22 -1.99 -5.38 3.62
C ILE A 22 -3.44 -4.91 3.57
N GLY A 23 -4.40 -5.82 3.78
CA GLY A 23 -5.82 -5.49 3.81
C GLY A 23 -6.37 -5.05 2.44
N PRO A 24 -7.26 -4.05 2.39
CA PRO A 24 -7.90 -3.60 1.16
C PRO A 24 -6.98 -2.73 0.28
N ARG A 25 -5.75 -2.49 0.71
CA ARG A 25 -4.82 -1.58 0.04
C ARG A 25 -4.38 -2.13 -1.30
N ARG A 26 -4.52 -1.31 -2.35
CA ARG A 26 -4.18 -1.58 -3.75
C ARG A 26 -3.51 -0.35 -4.33
N VAL A 27 -2.58 -0.57 -5.25
CA VAL A 27 -1.91 0.49 -5.99
C VAL A 27 -2.95 1.39 -6.67
N GLY A 28 -2.78 2.70 -6.54
CA GLY A 28 -3.69 3.73 -7.02
C GLY A 28 -4.84 4.07 -6.07
N GLY A 29 -5.14 3.23 -5.09
CA GLY A 29 -6.20 3.50 -4.10
C GLY A 29 -5.84 4.59 -3.11
N ILE A 30 -6.85 5.31 -2.61
CA ILE A 30 -6.75 6.33 -1.57
C ILE A 30 -7.36 5.80 -0.27
N TYR A 31 -6.63 5.95 0.81
CA TYR A 31 -7.00 5.43 2.13
C TYR A 31 -6.79 6.49 3.20
N ARG A 32 -7.53 6.40 4.30
CA ARG A 32 -7.30 7.22 5.50
C ARG A 32 -6.63 6.37 6.56
N SER A 33 -5.51 6.85 7.13
CA SER A 33 -4.90 6.23 8.30
C SER A 33 -5.53 6.79 9.56
N GLY A 34 -6.19 5.95 10.36
CA GLY A 34 -6.74 6.40 11.64
C GLY A 34 -5.67 6.68 12.71
N TYR A 35 -4.44 6.20 12.51
CA TYR A 35 -3.31 6.51 13.39
C TYR A 35 -2.71 7.90 13.17
N ARG A 36 -2.78 8.40 11.94
CA ARG A 36 -2.16 9.68 11.52
C ARG A 36 -3.17 10.76 11.19
N ASP A 37 -4.44 10.37 11.11
CA ASP A 37 -5.56 11.16 10.65
C ASP A 37 -5.25 11.88 9.32
N CYS A 38 -4.67 11.15 8.38
CA CYS A 38 -4.31 11.66 7.07
C CYS A 38 -4.72 10.69 5.97
N GLN A 39 -5.05 11.24 4.79
CA GLN A 39 -5.24 10.46 3.58
C GLN A 39 -3.93 10.26 2.85
N TYR A 40 -3.80 9.10 2.23
CA TYR A 40 -2.64 8.73 1.43
C TYR A 40 -3.08 7.92 0.21
N ARG A 41 -2.31 8.03 -0.87
CA ARG A 41 -2.44 7.16 -2.04
C ARG A 41 -1.36 6.11 -2.01
N VAL A 42 -1.70 4.84 -2.27
CA VAL A 42 -0.72 3.76 -2.40
C VAL A 42 -0.13 3.80 -3.80
N GLU A 43 1.18 4.00 -3.91
CA GLU A 43 1.90 3.95 -5.18
C GLU A 43 2.43 2.54 -5.48
N GLU A 44 2.89 1.82 -4.45
CA GLU A 44 3.43 0.48 -4.61
C GLU A 44 3.10 -0.40 -3.40
N VAL A 45 2.95 -1.71 -3.66
CA VAL A 45 2.86 -2.75 -2.63
C VAL A 45 4.00 -3.72 -2.89
N LEU A 46 5.00 -3.72 -2.02
CA LEU A 46 6.15 -4.60 -2.08
C LEU A 46 5.92 -5.81 -1.18
N THR A 47 6.35 -6.99 -1.63
CA THR A 47 6.19 -8.25 -0.89
C THR A 47 7.44 -9.12 -1.00
N GLY A 48 7.67 -10.03 -0.05
CA GLY A 48 8.80 -10.97 -0.06
C GLY A 48 10.15 -10.25 -0.11
N GLU A 49 11.06 -10.72 -0.96
CA GLU A 49 12.43 -10.14 -1.07
C GLU A 49 12.43 -8.63 -1.34
N ALA A 50 11.48 -8.13 -2.14
CA ALA A 50 11.38 -6.70 -2.43
C ALA A 50 10.99 -5.88 -1.19
N ALA A 51 10.15 -6.42 -0.31
CA ALA A 51 9.82 -5.79 0.97
C ALA A 51 11.01 -5.85 1.93
N TRP A 52 11.70 -7.00 2.01
CA TRP A 52 12.90 -7.17 2.83
C TRP A 52 14.04 -6.23 2.44
N ALA A 53 14.18 -5.93 1.15
CA ALA A 53 15.18 -4.98 0.64
C ALA A 53 14.96 -3.54 1.14
N VAL A 54 13.72 -3.15 1.48
CA VAL A 54 13.39 -1.80 1.96
C VAL A 54 13.16 -1.74 3.47
N ILE A 55 12.60 -2.79 4.08
CA ILE A 55 12.33 -2.91 5.51
C ILE A 55 12.80 -4.31 5.96
N PRO A 56 14.03 -4.42 6.51
CA PRO A 56 14.69 -5.70 6.83
C PRO A 56 14.10 -6.49 8.00
N PHE A 57 12.84 -6.92 7.91
CA PHE A 57 12.13 -7.82 8.83
C PHE A 57 10.65 -7.99 8.45
N SER A 58 10.20 -7.41 7.33
CA SER A 58 8.79 -7.37 6.96
C SER A 58 8.56 -8.03 5.62
N ASP A 59 7.57 -8.92 5.56
CA ASP A 59 7.15 -9.59 4.33
C ASP A 59 6.32 -8.71 3.40
N PHE A 60 5.97 -7.49 3.85
CA PHE A 60 5.37 -6.46 3.01
C PHE A 60 5.88 -5.05 3.35
N ALA A 61 5.81 -4.16 2.36
CA ALA A 61 5.95 -2.73 2.55
C ALA A 61 5.03 -1.98 1.57
N LEU A 62 4.51 -0.83 2.00
CA LEU A 62 3.74 0.07 1.18
C LEU A 62 4.55 1.32 0.90
N VAL A 63 4.58 1.71 -0.37
CA VAL A 63 5.01 3.03 -0.78
C VAL A 63 3.75 3.88 -0.92
N GLU A 64 3.63 4.92 -0.12
CA GLU A 64 2.49 5.82 -0.09
C GLU A 64 2.90 7.26 -0.35
N VAL A 65 2.00 8.06 -0.92
CA VAL A 65 2.11 9.52 -0.99
C VAL A 65 1.10 10.13 -0.04
N ASP A 66 1.57 10.98 0.87
CA ASP A 66 0.72 11.76 1.77
C ASP A 66 -0.11 12.78 0.97
N LEU A 67 -1.42 12.81 1.16
CA LEU A 67 -2.32 13.73 0.46
C LEU A 67 -2.77 14.90 1.35
N THR A 68 -3.08 14.62 2.62
CA THR A 68 -3.69 15.61 3.53
C THR A 68 -2.92 15.80 4.84
N GLY A 69 -1.88 15.02 5.07
CA GLY A 69 -1.06 15.07 6.26
C GLY A 69 0.01 16.17 6.23
N PRO A 70 0.87 16.23 7.26
CA PRO A 70 1.84 17.31 7.45
C PRO A 70 2.95 17.33 6.39
N ARG A 71 3.02 16.31 5.52
CA ARG A 71 4.03 16.20 4.46
C ARG A 71 3.37 15.89 3.12
N ALA A 72 2.25 16.54 2.82
CA ALA A 72 1.52 16.39 1.56
C ALA A 72 2.46 16.43 0.33
N GLY A 73 2.23 15.50 -0.60
CA GLY A 73 3.04 15.29 -1.80
C GLY A 73 4.35 14.52 -1.59
N ARG A 74 4.70 14.13 -0.36
CA ARG A 74 5.90 13.32 -0.09
C ARG A 74 5.59 11.84 -0.04
N SER A 75 6.46 11.07 -0.69
CA SER A 75 6.44 9.61 -0.60
C SER A 75 7.03 9.10 0.72
N ARG A 76 6.53 7.97 1.18
CA ARG A 76 6.98 7.25 2.37
C ARG A 76 6.89 5.74 2.15
N VAL A 77 7.79 5.01 2.80
CA VAL A 77 7.74 3.53 2.88
C VAL A 77 7.38 3.11 4.30
N HIS A 78 6.45 2.16 4.47
CA HIS A 78 6.13 1.59 5.78
C HIS A 78 5.51 0.18 5.71
N CYS A 79 5.52 -0.55 6.83
CA CYS A 79 4.95 -1.89 6.97
C CYS A 79 3.83 -1.94 8.02
N THR A 80 3.04 -0.87 8.15
CA THR A 80 1.95 -0.83 9.15
C THR A 80 0.77 -1.64 8.65
N ALA A 81 0.38 -2.65 9.42
CA ALA A 81 -0.80 -3.47 9.13
C ALA A 81 -2.08 -2.63 9.14
N TRP A 82 -3.05 -3.06 8.34
CA TRP A 82 -4.37 -2.45 8.25
C TRP A 82 -5.16 -2.69 9.54
N ASP A 83 -5.73 -1.63 10.11
CA ASP A 83 -6.68 -1.73 11.22
C ASP A 83 -8.08 -1.35 10.75
N SER A 84 -8.95 -2.34 10.53
CA SER A 84 -10.32 -2.13 10.05
C SER A 84 -11.22 -1.34 11.02
N ARG A 85 -10.78 -1.09 12.26
CA ARG A 85 -11.49 -0.23 13.21
C ARG A 85 -11.14 1.25 13.08
N ARG A 86 -10.03 1.57 12.39
CA ARG A 86 -9.44 2.91 12.37
C ARG A 86 -9.18 3.43 10.96
N ASP A 87 -8.80 2.53 10.06
CA ASP A 87 -8.45 2.85 8.70
C ASP A 87 -9.67 2.73 7.78
N GLU A 88 -9.73 3.59 6.77
CA GLU A 88 -10.87 3.68 5.86
C GLU A 88 -10.41 3.65 4.40
N ILE A 89 -11.24 3.04 3.56
CA ILE A 89 -11.12 3.10 2.11
C ILE A 89 -11.81 4.40 1.69
N VAL A 90 -11.04 5.35 1.15
CA VAL A 90 -11.60 6.61 0.64
C VAL A 90 -11.99 6.43 -0.82
N GLU A 91 -11.08 5.86 -1.61
CA GLU A 91 -11.29 5.60 -3.03
C GLU A 91 -10.56 4.31 -3.44
N MET A 92 -11.27 3.38 -4.07
CA MET A 92 -10.63 2.20 -4.67
C MET A 92 -10.10 2.54 -6.05
N PRO A 93 -8.95 1.96 -6.47
CA PRO A 93 -8.48 2.16 -7.83
C PRO A 93 -9.52 1.60 -8.81
N GLU A 94 -9.77 2.32 -9.91
CA GLU A 94 -10.64 1.81 -10.96
C GLU A 94 -10.08 0.48 -11.48
N HIS A 95 -10.88 -0.59 -11.36
CA HIS A 95 -10.56 -1.86 -12.01
C HIS A 95 -10.67 -1.65 -13.51
N HIS A 96 -9.58 -1.22 -14.16
CA HIS A 96 -9.47 -1.32 -15.61
C HIS A 96 -9.42 -2.81 -15.97
N ARG A 97 -10.59 -3.41 -16.18
CA ARG A 97 -10.74 -4.66 -16.94
C ARG A 97 -10.06 -4.42 -18.28
N ARG A 98 -8.89 -5.02 -18.46
CA ARG A 98 -8.31 -5.24 -19.79
C ARG A 98 -8.89 -6.50 -20.38
#